data_AF-A0A418VPA1-F1
#
_entry.id   AF-A0A418VPA1-F1
#
_cell.length_a   1.000
_cell.length_b   1.000
_cell.length_c   1.000
_cell.angle_alpha   90.00
_cell.angle_beta   90.00
_cell.angle_gamma   90.00
#
_symmetry.space_group_name_H-M   'P 1'
#
loop_
_entity.id
_entity.type
_entity.pdbx_description
1 polymer ?
#
loop_
_entity_poly.entity_id
_entity_poly.type
_entity_poly.pdbx_seq_one_letter_code
_entity_poly.pdbx_strand_id
1 'polypeptide(L)'
;MHSDAGRDAERAVVNAAARQGVKRLQCLAPVLAQQGGASMAKALNGSASFRDGADEFMAAWQESEAGPAPWERLMMFAIDALNTEWPLTPAAERGDFQQRIGARLGRFISAMPLRNARILAGMLATGQLRLAAGGLDQAGRPSFDDAPPPGAPNQFDVIINATGLGRPADDPSLRNLPASVW
;
A
#
# COMPACT_ATOMS: atom_id res chain seq x y z
N MET A 1 -2.99 22.74 -17.65
CA MET A 1 -2.03 21.73 -18.15
C MET A 1 -1.67 20.84 -16.97
N HIS A 2 -2.33 19.69 -16.82
CA HIS A 2 -1.98 18.76 -15.74
C HIS A 2 -0.76 17.97 -16.19
N SER A 3 0.33 18.01 -15.40
CA SER A 3 1.43 17.06 -15.55
C SER A 3 0.83 15.65 -15.48
N ASP A 4 1.22 14.80 -16.41
CA ASP A 4 0.87 13.39 -16.33
C ASP A 4 1.97 12.71 -15.52
N ALA A 5 1.84 12.79 -14.20
CA ALA A 5 2.78 12.22 -13.25
C ALA A 5 3.11 10.75 -13.54
N GLY A 6 2.18 9.99 -14.13
CA GLY A 6 2.43 8.62 -14.59
C GLY A 6 3.43 8.58 -15.75
N ARG A 7 3.21 9.40 -16.79
CA ARG A 7 4.16 9.52 -17.93
C ARG A 7 5.52 10.10 -17.53
N ASP A 8 5.54 11.01 -16.55
CA ASP A 8 6.79 11.57 -16.03
C ASP A 8 7.58 10.53 -15.22
N ALA A 9 6.89 9.72 -14.40
CA ALA A 9 7.48 8.59 -13.70
C ALA A 9 7.97 7.50 -14.68
N GLU A 10 7.21 7.18 -15.72
CA GLU A 10 7.62 6.24 -16.76
C GLU A 10 8.92 6.67 -17.44
N ARG A 11 8.98 7.93 -17.91
CA ARG A 11 10.19 8.49 -18.50
C ARG A 11 11.36 8.48 -17.52
N ALA A 12 11.12 8.78 -16.25
CA ALA A 12 12.15 8.73 -15.21
C ALA A 12 12.69 7.31 -14.98
N VAL A 13 11.84 6.29 -14.93
CA VAL A 13 12.26 4.88 -14.79
C VAL A 13 13.10 4.44 -15.98
N VAL A 14 12.64 4.73 -17.20
CA VAL A 14 13.35 4.37 -18.44
C VAL A 14 14.73 5.02 -18.49
N ASN A 15 14.81 6.32 -18.18
CA ASN A 15 16.06 7.07 -18.18
C ASN A 15 17.02 6.60 -17.08
N ALA A 16 16.52 6.31 -15.88
CA ALA A 16 17.33 5.81 -14.77
C ALA A 16 17.92 4.44 -15.08
N ALA A 17 17.09 3.52 -15.59
CA ALA A 17 17.53 2.19 -16.01
C ALA A 17 18.63 2.26 -17.08
N ALA A 18 18.43 3.08 -18.11
CA ALA A 18 19.40 3.27 -19.19
C ALA A 18 20.74 3.86 -18.71
N ARG A 19 20.71 4.83 -17.79
CA ARG A 19 21.93 5.48 -17.27
C ARG A 19 22.74 4.59 -16.33
N GLN A 20 22.07 3.79 -15.52
CA GLN A 20 22.72 2.97 -14.50
C GLN A 20 23.06 1.56 -15.00
N GLY A 21 22.60 1.18 -16.20
CA GLY A 21 22.76 -0.18 -16.72
C GLY A 21 22.00 -1.22 -15.88
N VAL A 22 20.97 -0.79 -15.16
CA VAL A 22 20.17 -1.63 -14.25
C VAL A 22 18.78 -1.88 -14.83
N LYS A 23 18.09 -2.88 -14.30
CA LYS A 23 16.73 -3.20 -14.73
C LYS A 23 15.71 -2.19 -14.19
N ARG A 24 14.64 -1.97 -14.96
CA ARG A 24 13.56 -1.03 -14.62
C ARG A 24 12.93 -1.30 -13.26
N LEU A 25 12.78 -2.57 -12.87
CA LEU A 25 12.24 -2.95 -11.56
C LEU A 25 13.07 -2.39 -10.37
N GLN A 26 14.40 -2.27 -10.54
CA GLN A 26 15.28 -1.70 -9.52
C GLN A 26 15.16 -0.18 -9.42
N CYS A 27 14.74 0.48 -10.51
CA CYS A 27 14.50 1.92 -10.56
C CYS A 27 13.09 2.32 -10.11
N LEU A 28 12.14 1.38 -10.03
CA LEU A 28 10.74 1.70 -9.77
C LEU A 28 10.54 2.37 -8.41
N ALA A 29 11.04 1.77 -7.32
CA ALA A 29 10.91 2.35 -5.98
C ALA A 29 11.55 3.74 -5.80
N PRO A 30 12.81 3.99 -6.21
CA PRO A 30 13.39 5.33 -6.07
C PRO A 30 12.67 6.38 -6.93
N VAL A 31 12.16 6.02 -8.11
CA VAL A 31 11.36 6.95 -8.93
C VAL A 31 10.02 7.25 -8.28
N LEU A 32 9.32 6.24 -7.77
CA LEU A 32 8.06 6.44 -7.03
C LEU A 32 8.28 7.27 -5.77
N ALA A 33 9.37 7.05 -5.03
CA ALA A 33 9.73 7.85 -3.86
C ALA A 33 9.99 9.32 -4.23
N GLN A 34 10.65 9.57 -5.36
CA GLN A 34 10.94 10.93 -5.83
C GLN A 34 9.68 11.66 -6.32
N GLN A 35 8.77 10.95 -6.98
CA GLN A 35 7.60 11.55 -7.64
C GLN A 35 6.34 11.56 -6.76
N GLY A 36 6.25 10.68 -5.76
CA GLY A 36 5.05 10.44 -4.96
C GLY A 36 4.90 11.25 -3.68
N GLY A 37 5.73 12.28 -3.49
CA GLY A 37 5.68 13.13 -2.30
C GLY A 37 6.28 12.50 -1.05
N ALA A 38 6.11 13.17 0.09
CA ALA A 38 6.72 12.81 1.37
C ALA A 38 6.19 11.48 1.91
N SER A 39 4.89 11.19 1.86
CA SER A 39 4.36 9.92 2.38
C SER A 39 4.89 8.72 1.59
N MET A 40 4.93 8.81 0.25
CA MET A 40 5.46 7.73 -0.59
C MET A 40 6.99 7.59 -0.44
N ALA A 41 7.72 8.69 -0.34
CA ALA A 41 9.16 8.67 -0.08
C ALA A 41 9.48 8.00 1.27
N LYS A 42 8.78 8.40 2.34
CA LYS A 42 8.96 7.86 3.69
C LYS A 42 8.67 6.36 3.71
N ALA A 43 7.62 5.95 3.01
CA ALA A 43 7.23 4.54 2.89
C ALA A 43 8.25 3.68 2.16
N LEU A 44 8.74 4.14 1.00
CA LEU A 44 9.60 3.35 0.12
C LEU A 44 11.07 3.36 0.55
N ASN A 45 11.53 4.40 1.24
CA ASN A 45 12.91 4.50 1.74
C ASN A 45 13.13 3.77 3.08
N GLY A 46 12.11 3.11 3.63
CA GLY A 46 12.24 2.22 4.79
C GLY A 46 12.39 2.91 6.14
N SER A 47 12.14 4.23 6.23
CA SER A 47 12.26 5.02 7.46
C SER A 47 10.93 5.16 8.24
N ALA A 48 9.82 4.64 7.73
CA ALA A 48 8.54 4.66 8.43
C ALA A 48 8.32 3.41 9.28
N SER A 49 8.17 3.56 10.60
CA SER A 49 7.07 2.86 11.25
C SER A 49 5.80 3.62 10.86
N PHE A 50 4.89 2.94 10.17
CA PHE A 50 3.55 3.47 9.99
C PHE A 50 2.85 3.29 11.34
N ARG A 51 2.32 4.36 11.90
CA ARG A 51 1.38 4.27 13.01
C ARG A 51 0.00 4.26 12.38
N ASP A 52 -0.65 3.12 12.42
CA ASP A 52 -2.03 3.03 11.97
C ASP A 52 -2.90 3.93 12.86
N GLY A 53 -3.72 4.79 12.26
CA GLY A 53 -4.47 5.79 13.02
C GLY A 53 -5.08 6.90 12.18
N ALA A 54 -5.98 7.67 12.80
CA ALA A 54 -6.70 8.75 12.13
C ALA A 54 -5.77 9.85 11.61
N ASP A 55 -4.77 10.25 12.39
CA ASP A 55 -3.87 11.35 12.02
C ASP A 55 -3.02 11.00 10.79
N GLU A 56 -2.48 9.79 10.74
CA GLU A 56 -1.67 9.33 9.60
C GLU A 56 -2.51 9.21 8.33
N PHE A 57 -3.74 8.70 8.44
CA PHE A 57 -4.69 8.67 7.33
C PHE A 57 -5.01 10.07 6.81
N MET A 58 -5.33 11.01 7.72
CA MET A 58 -5.70 12.38 7.35
C MET A 58 -4.53 13.13 6.70
N ALA A 59 -3.30 12.94 7.20
CA ALA A 59 -2.10 13.53 6.62
C ALA A 59 -1.82 13.00 5.20
N ALA A 60 -1.90 11.68 5.01
CA ALA A 60 -1.72 11.05 3.69
C ALA A 60 -2.80 11.49 2.69
N TRP A 61 -4.05 11.63 3.14
CA TRP A 61 -5.14 12.13 2.31
C TRP A 61 -4.93 13.60 1.90
N GLN A 62 -4.59 14.48 2.84
CA GLN A 62 -4.33 15.89 2.56
C GLN A 62 -3.18 16.09 1.57
N GLU A 63 -2.09 15.33 1.71
CA GLU A 63 -0.99 15.34 0.74
C GLU A 63 -1.45 14.94 -0.66
N SER A 64 -2.31 13.92 -0.75
CA SER A 64 -2.87 13.49 -2.03
C SER A 64 -3.79 14.53 -2.68
N GLU A 65 -4.54 15.32 -1.89
CA GLU A 65 -5.40 16.41 -2.41
C GLU A 65 -4.59 17.65 -2.82
N ALA A 66 -3.49 17.93 -2.12
CA ALA A 66 -2.77 19.20 -2.22
C ALA A 66 -1.87 19.32 -3.47
N GLY A 67 -1.65 18.24 -4.23
CA GLY A 67 -0.50 18.16 -5.13
C GLY A 67 -0.73 17.59 -6.53
N PRO A 68 0.23 17.83 -7.46
CA PRO A 68 0.12 17.51 -8.88
C PRO A 68 0.33 16.03 -9.25
N ALA A 69 0.77 15.18 -8.32
CA ALA A 69 0.93 13.74 -8.55
C ALA A 69 0.01 12.95 -7.62
N PRO A 70 -1.29 12.83 -7.94
CA PRO A 70 -2.18 11.93 -7.20
C PRO A 70 -1.56 10.54 -7.23
N TRP A 71 -1.28 9.97 -6.06
CA TRP A 71 -0.62 8.67 -5.93
C TRP A 71 -1.31 7.59 -6.77
N GLU A 72 -2.61 7.71 -7.03
CA GLU A 72 -3.38 6.86 -7.96
C GLU A 72 -2.74 6.74 -9.34
N ARG A 73 -2.31 7.86 -9.94
CA ARG A 73 -1.67 7.86 -11.27
C ARG A 73 -0.29 7.22 -11.25
N LEU A 74 0.45 7.45 -10.17
CA LEU A 74 1.75 6.81 -9.95
C LEU A 74 1.59 5.31 -9.70
N MET A 75 0.54 4.89 -9.01
CA MET A 75 0.23 3.48 -8.76
C MET A 75 -0.26 2.78 -10.01
N MET A 76 -1.08 3.42 -10.85
CA MET A 76 -1.47 2.87 -12.14
C MET A 76 -0.23 2.59 -13.01
N PHE A 77 0.67 3.59 -13.10
CA PHE A 77 1.98 3.38 -13.74
C PHE A 77 2.78 2.25 -13.09
N ALA A 78 2.88 2.21 -11.77
CA ALA A 78 3.63 1.17 -11.06
C ALA A 78 3.08 -0.23 -11.33
N ILE A 79 1.75 -0.38 -11.36
CA ILE A 79 1.05 -1.63 -11.69
C ILE A 79 1.37 -2.03 -13.14
N ASP A 80 1.27 -1.11 -14.10
CA ASP A 80 1.56 -1.39 -15.51
C ASP A 80 3.04 -1.79 -15.72
N ALA A 81 3.96 -1.08 -15.06
CA ALA A 81 5.38 -1.40 -15.08
C ALA A 81 5.66 -2.77 -14.44
N LEU A 82 5.01 -3.09 -13.31
CA LEU A 82 5.12 -4.41 -12.70
C LEU A 82 4.56 -5.48 -13.63
N ASN A 83 3.36 -5.32 -14.18
CA ASN A 83 2.75 -6.31 -15.07
C ASN A 83 3.60 -6.57 -16.33
N THR A 84 4.29 -5.54 -16.83
CA THR A 84 5.18 -5.65 -17.99
C THR A 84 6.51 -6.34 -17.65
N GLU A 85 7.14 -5.95 -16.55
CA GLU A 85 8.50 -6.39 -16.22
C GLU A 85 8.51 -7.70 -15.41
N TRP A 86 7.46 -7.99 -14.64
CA TRP A 86 7.39 -9.11 -13.71
C TRP A 86 7.54 -10.49 -14.38
N PRO A 87 6.88 -10.78 -15.53
CA PRO A 87 7.03 -12.07 -16.21
C PRO A 87 8.43 -12.28 -16.79
N LEU A 88 9.15 -11.18 -17.08
CA LEU A 88 10.49 -11.17 -17.66
C LEU A 88 11.59 -11.17 -16.58
N THR A 89 11.21 -10.99 -15.31
CA THR A 89 12.14 -10.85 -14.19
C THR A 89 12.46 -12.21 -13.56
N PRO A 90 13.74 -12.59 -13.43
CA PRO A 90 14.15 -13.82 -12.74
C PRO A 90 13.60 -13.95 -11.31
N ALA A 91 13.41 -15.19 -10.84
CA ALA A 91 12.80 -15.45 -9.52
C ALA A 91 13.57 -14.81 -8.35
N ALA A 92 14.91 -14.84 -8.37
CA ALA A 92 15.74 -14.23 -7.34
C ALA A 92 15.49 -12.71 -7.22
N GLU A 93 15.44 -12.02 -8.36
CA GLU A 93 15.20 -10.58 -8.40
C GLU A 93 13.77 -10.19 -7.98
N ARG A 94 12.78 -11.02 -8.31
CA ARG A 94 11.42 -10.86 -7.79
C ARG A 94 11.38 -11.02 -6.28
N GLY A 95 12.12 -11.99 -5.74
CA GLY A 95 12.28 -12.18 -4.30
C GLY A 95 12.88 -10.96 -3.61
N ASP A 96 13.98 -10.44 -4.13
CA ASP A 96 14.64 -9.23 -3.60
C ASP A 96 13.72 -8.01 -3.64
N PHE A 97 12.98 -7.83 -4.74
CA PHE A 97 11.99 -6.76 -4.86
C PHE A 97 10.86 -6.92 -3.82
N GLN A 98 10.30 -8.13 -3.66
CA GLN A 98 9.25 -8.39 -2.68
C GLN A 98 9.71 -8.10 -1.25
N GLN A 99 10.92 -8.53 -0.89
CA GLN A 99 11.47 -8.30 0.44
C GLN A 99 11.71 -6.81 0.73
N ARG A 100 12.24 -6.08 -0.25
CA ARG A 100 12.62 -4.67 -0.06
C ARG A 100 11.43 -3.72 -0.14
N ILE A 101 10.52 -3.97 -1.06
CA ILE A 101 9.53 -2.99 -1.51
C ILE A 101 8.10 -3.57 -1.53
N GLY A 102 7.94 -4.89 -1.71
CA GLY A 102 6.64 -5.52 -1.96
C GLY A 102 5.54 -5.15 -0.96
N ALA A 103 5.79 -5.32 0.34
CA ALA A 103 4.79 -4.99 1.37
C ALA A 103 4.48 -3.47 1.42
N ARG A 104 5.51 -2.63 1.22
CA ARG A 104 5.39 -1.16 1.28
C ARG A 104 4.61 -0.62 0.09
N LEU A 105 4.90 -1.13 -1.11
CA LEU A 105 4.19 -0.77 -2.33
C LEU A 105 2.77 -1.34 -2.33
N GLY A 106 2.58 -2.55 -1.78
CA GLY A 106 1.26 -3.17 -1.62
C GLY A 106 0.25 -2.31 -0.84
N ARG A 107 0.71 -1.56 0.16
CA ARG A 107 -0.12 -0.58 0.91
C ARG A 107 -0.70 0.50 0.00
N PHE A 108 0.06 0.99 -0.99
CA PHE A 108 -0.42 2.01 -1.93
C PHE A 108 -1.22 1.42 -3.08
N ILE A 109 -0.85 0.23 -3.58
CA ILE A 109 -1.64 -0.47 -4.60
C ILE A 109 -3.04 -0.80 -4.06
N SER A 110 -3.12 -1.17 -2.78
CA SER A 110 -4.38 -1.47 -2.09
C SER A 110 -5.04 -0.23 -1.49
N ALA A 111 -4.41 0.94 -1.59
CA ALA A 111 -4.99 2.18 -1.06
C ALA A 111 -6.23 2.54 -1.88
N MET A 112 -7.24 3.07 -1.18
CA MET A 112 -8.54 3.35 -1.76
C MET A 112 -8.49 4.52 -2.74
N PRO A 113 -9.30 4.55 -3.82
CA PRO A 113 -9.42 5.73 -4.66
C PRO A 113 -9.67 7.01 -3.83
N LEU A 114 -9.17 8.15 -4.28
CA LEU A 114 -9.24 9.44 -3.60
C LEU A 114 -10.68 9.80 -3.20
N ARG A 115 -11.65 9.40 -4.02
CA ARG A 115 -13.09 9.54 -3.72
C ARG A 115 -13.49 8.81 -2.44
N ASN A 116 -13.00 7.58 -2.23
CA ASN A 116 -13.30 6.80 -1.03
C ASN A 116 -12.59 7.39 0.20
N ALA A 117 -11.35 7.85 0.04
CA ALA A 117 -10.62 8.54 1.10
C ALA A 117 -11.38 9.80 1.58
N ARG A 118 -11.94 10.60 0.65
CA ARG A 118 -12.80 11.75 0.99
C ARG A 118 -14.02 11.35 1.80
N ILE A 119 -14.70 10.26 1.44
CA ILE A 119 -15.88 9.78 2.16
C ILE A 119 -15.49 9.38 3.59
N LEU A 120 -14.43 8.57 3.75
CA LEU A 120 -13.96 8.14 5.06
C LEU A 120 -13.52 9.32 5.93
N ALA A 121 -12.84 10.30 5.35
CA ALA A 121 -12.47 11.52 6.06
C ALA A 121 -13.68 12.31 6.57
N GLY A 122 -14.74 12.42 5.75
CA GLY A 122 -16.01 13.01 6.19
C GLY A 122 -16.66 12.24 7.35
N MET A 123 -16.61 10.91 7.30
CA MET A 123 -17.11 10.06 8.39
C MET A 123 -16.28 10.20 9.67
N LEU A 124 -14.96 10.37 9.56
CA LEU A 124 -14.08 10.65 10.70
C LEU A 124 -14.41 12.01 11.31
N ALA A 125 -14.54 13.05 10.48
CA ALA A 125 -14.83 14.41 10.93
C ALA A 125 -16.19 14.53 11.66
N THR A 126 -17.17 13.70 11.28
CA THR A 126 -18.49 13.63 11.91
C THR A 126 -18.58 12.64 13.07
N GLY A 127 -17.51 11.90 13.35
CA GLY A 127 -17.46 10.87 14.40
C GLY A 127 -18.24 9.59 14.07
N GLN A 128 -18.72 9.43 12.84
CA GLN A 128 -19.35 8.20 12.34
C GLN A 128 -18.35 7.05 12.17
N LEU A 129 -17.08 7.39 11.91
CA LEU A 129 -15.96 6.46 11.87
C LEU A 129 -14.96 6.80 12.96
N ARG A 130 -14.34 5.78 13.55
CA ARG A 130 -13.20 5.90 14.46
C ARG A 130 -12.11 4.95 14.01
N LEU A 131 -10.87 5.42 14.06
CA LEU A 131 -9.68 4.62 13.75
C LEU A 131 -8.88 4.42 15.03
N ALA A 132 -8.36 3.22 15.22
CA ALA A 132 -7.46 2.88 16.31
C ALA A 132 -6.44 1.83 15.84
N ALA A 133 -5.21 1.94 16.32
CA ALA A 133 -4.22 0.88 16.20
C ALA A 133 -4.56 -0.26 17.15
N GLY A 134 -4.42 -1.50 16.68
CA GLY A 134 -4.71 -2.68 17.45
C GLY A 134 -5.28 -3.83 16.62
N GLY A 135 -5.90 -4.77 17.31
CA GLY A 135 -6.48 -5.96 16.71
C GLY A 135 -7.61 -6.55 17.54
N LEU A 136 -7.84 -7.84 17.33
CA LEU A 136 -8.80 -8.62 18.09
C LEU A 136 -8.04 -9.72 18.83
N ASP A 137 -8.42 -9.97 20.09
CA ASP A 137 -7.95 -11.14 20.81
C ASP A 137 -8.60 -12.44 20.29
N GLN A 138 -8.23 -13.58 20.87
CA GLN A 138 -8.79 -14.88 20.47
C GLN A 138 -10.30 -15.00 20.72
N ALA A 139 -10.88 -14.16 21.58
CA ALA A 139 -12.31 -14.09 21.86
C ALA A 139 -13.02 -13.05 20.98
N GLY A 140 -12.31 -12.39 20.04
CA GLY A 140 -12.87 -11.36 19.18
C GLY A 140 -13.08 -10.00 19.87
N ARG A 141 -12.44 -9.76 21.02
CA ARG A 141 -12.53 -8.47 21.73
C ARG A 141 -11.47 -7.50 21.21
N PRO A 142 -11.78 -6.20 21.13
CA PRO A 142 -10.79 -5.20 20.75
C PRO A 142 -9.61 -5.19 21.71
N SER A 143 -8.42 -5.23 21.14
CA SER A 143 -7.15 -4.95 21.82
C SER A 143 -6.52 -3.76 21.11
N PHE A 144 -6.19 -2.71 21.85
CA PHE A 144 -5.63 -1.48 21.29
C PHE A 144 -4.15 -1.39 21.64
N ASP A 145 -3.34 -0.94 20.68
CA ASP A 145 -1.90 -0.73 20.90
C ASP A 145 -1.66 0.50 21.81
N ASP A 146 -2.54 1.48 21.72
CA ASP A 146 -2.57 2.71 22.51
C ASP A 146 -3.87 2.80 23.35
N ALA A 147 -4.11 3.95 23.99
CA ALA A 147 -5.36 4.20 24.68
C ALA A 147 -6.57 4.03 23.73
N PRO A 148 -7.65 3.34 24.16
CA PRO A 148 -8.85 3.18 23.34
C PRO A 148 -9.41 4.53 22.90
N PRO A 149 -9.94 4.66 21.67
CA PRO A 149 -10.58 5.90 21.26
C PRO A 149 -11.80 6.18 22.15
N PRO A 150 -12.16 7.46 22.37
CA PRO A 150 -13.30 7.83 23.20
C PRO A 150 -14.58 7.12 22.76
N GLY A 151 -15.25 6.46 23.72
CA GLY A 151 -16.47 5.71 23.46
C GLY A 151 -16.28 4.41 22.66
N ALA A 152 -15.05 3.88 22.59
CA ALA A 152 -14.82 2.53 22.09
C ALA A 152 -15.61 1.51 22.91
N PRO A 153 -16.37 0.60 22.27
CA PRO A 153 -17.06 -0.45 22.99
C PRO A 153 -16.08 -1.53 23.44
N ASN A 154 -16.41 -2.25 24.51
CA ASN A 154 -15.63 -3.41 24.97
C ASN A 154 -15.84 -4.66 24.11
N GLN A 155 -16.83 -4.63 23.21
CA GLN A 155 -17.20 -5.71 22.30
C GLN A 155 -17.88 -5.12 21.06
N PHE A 156 -17.70 -5.75 19.91
CA PHE A 156 -18.43 -5.41 18.69
C PHE A 156 -19.56 -6.43 18.43
N ASP A 157 -20.72 -5.94 17.98
CA ASP A 157 -21.81 -6.81 17.54
C ASP A 157 -21.47 -7.52 16.22
N VAL A 158 -20.70 -6.85 15.36
CA VAL A 158 -20.29 -7.32 14.04
C VAL A 158 -18.82 -7.01 13.81
N ILE A 159 -18.09 -8.01 13.31
CA ILE A 159 -16.69 -7.88 12.93
C ILE A 159 -16.58 -8.18 11.44
N ILE A 160 -15.97 -7.26 10.68
CA ILE A 160 -15.70 -7.43 9.25
C ILE A 160 -14.20 -7.70 9.09
N ASN A 161 -13.85 -8.88 8.58
CA ASN A 161 -12.47 -9.20 8.23
C ASN A 161 -12.14 -8.63 6.84
N ALA A 162 -11.26 -7.62 6.81
CA ALA A 162 -10.76 -6.99 5.60
C ALA A 162 -9.23 -7.07 5.47
N THR A 163 -8.60 -8.12 6.01
CA THR A 163 -7.13 -8.29 5.99
C THR A 163 -6.55 -8.79 4.66
N GLY A 164 -7.39 -8.87 3.61
CA GLY A 164 -7.00 -9.33 2.28
C GLY A 164 -7.14 -10.85 2.12
N LEU A 165 -6.39 -11.40 1.15
CA LEU A 165 -6.40 -12.82 0.82
C LEU A 165 -5.06 -13.45 1.18
N GLY A 166 -5.09 -14.61 1.84
CA GLY A 166 -3.90 -15.43 2.08
C GLY A 166 -3.32 -15.97 0.77
N ARG A 167 -2.03 -16.32 0.76
CA ARG A 167 -1.45 -17.02 -0.39
C ARG A 167 -1.94 -18.46 -0.41
N PRO A 168 -2.31 -19.02 -1.57
CA PRO A 168 -2.69 -20.43 -1.65
C PRO A 168 -1.63 -21.40 -1.10
N ALA A 169 -0.34 -21.09 -1.30
CA ALA A 169 0.75 -21.91 -0.77
C ALA A 169 0.81 -21.97 0.76
N ASP A 170 0.24 -20.96 1.44
CA ASP A 170 0.20 -20.89 2.90
C ASP A 170 -1.05 -21.57 3.49
N ASP A 171 -2.01 -21.94 2.63
CA ASP A 171 -3.25 -22.62 3.05
C ASP A 171 -2.96 -24.08 3.43
N PRO A 172 -3.14 -24.46 4.71
CA PRO A 172 -2.90 -25.82 5.16
C PRO A 172 -3.77 -26.85 4.46
N SER A 173 -4.95 -26.46 3.96
CA SER A 173 -5.87 -27.34 3.24
C SER A 173 -5.38 -27.69 1.83
N LEU A 174 -4.54 -26.83 1.24
CA LEU A 174 -3.98 -27.03 -0.10
C LEU A 174 -2.66 -27.82 -0.09
N ARG A 175 -2.03 -28.02 1.08
CA ARG A 175 -0.77 -28.76 1.22
C ARG A 175 -0.84 -30.22 0.76
N ASN A 176 -2.04 -30.81 0.76
CA ASN A 176 -2.26 -32.20 0.39
C ASN A 176 -2.84 -32.39 -1.01
N LEU A 177 -3.03 -31.32 -1.78
CA LEU A 177 -3.51 -31.44 -3.16
C LEU A 177 -2.38 -31.96 -4.06
N PRO A 178 -2.65 -32.99 -4.88
CA PRO A 178 -1.63 -33.53 -5.77
C PRO A 178 -1.19 -32.47 -6.78
N ALA A 179 0.11 -32.45 -7.09
CA ALA A 179 0.73 -31.49 -8.00
C ALA A 179 0.13 -31.49 -9.43
N SER A 180 -0.68 -32.50 -9.77
CA SER A 180 -1.38 -32.63 -11.05
C SER A 180 -2.59 -31.69 -11.22
N VAL A 181 -2.88 -30.82 -10.24
CA VAL A 181 -4.04 -29.91 -10.26
C VAL A 181 -3.63 -28.46 -10.61
N TRP A 182 -2.33 -28.18 -10.82
CA TRP A 182 -1.78 -26.85 -11.10
C TRP A 182 -1.13 -26.74 -12.48
#